data_AF-A0A956ZEL4-F1
#
_entry.id   AF-A0A956ZEL4-F1
#
_cell.length_a   1.000
_cell.length_b   1.000
_cell.length_c   1.000
_cell.angle_alpha   90.00
_cell.angle_beta   90.00
_cell.angle_gamma   90.00
#
_symmetry.space_group_name_H-M   'P 1'
#
loop_
_entity.id
_entity.type
_entity.pdbx_description
1 polymer ?
#
loop_
_entity_poly.entity_id
_entity_poly.type
_entity_poly.pdbx_seq_one_letter_code
_entity_poly.pdbx_strand_id
1 'polypeptide(L)'
;MNLSSTVPALNMGGIKTLLSVISFSIVMLSTFNCGPSYAVAEKTLAEGGPYQSQGTAKIQKFTAEINISADQAAGPLWITFYNGYSNRPGYNWVRVFLASPQAESVSGDILVDEHTFVRSRAVTKDVTGRIPASGRKLIIEGEGERGAIFSWILTTPKSSVSVLNVTNISAGKTFLLHGTGFSGNEEENEVTVNGTKCEVIGATTNMLTVKAPEKLDAKKVSVSVKVNGQGSNSLMVNIATPPPVLISCSPYGGPVGGVLNIRGSNFSRIANENVVRIGDLICPVIKVMDTGTLLVRIPNWGSEGAGSMTIPLTITVNGVPSKNHLSFWCVSHYYGGDPNAAIYHYD
;
A
#
# COMPACT_ATOMS: atom_id res chain seq x y z
N MET A 1 -32.28 -34.58 -43.99
CA MET A 1 -33.00 -33.48 -43.34
C MET A 1 -32.29 -32.19 -43.69
N ASN A 2 -32.80 -31.49 -44.69
CA ASN A 2 -32.42 -30.11 -45.00
C ASN A 2 -33.19 -29.20 -44.04
N LEU A 3 -32.50 -28.30 -43.35
CA LEU A 3 -33.12 -27.13 -42.75
C LEU A 3 -32.37 -25.89 -43.21
N SER A 4 -32.97 -25.24 -44.20
CA SER A 4 -32.77 -23.85 -44.54
C SER A 4 -33.33 -22.95 -43.44
N SER A 5 -32.60 -21.92 -43.05
CA SER A 5 -33.23 -20.72 -42.47
C SER A 5 -32.49 -19.47 -42.96
N THR A 6 -33.15 -18.82 -43.89
CA THR A 6 -32.92 -17.46 -44.38
C THR A 6 -33.04 -16.44 -43.25
N VAL A 7 -32.13 -15.46 -43.22
CA VAL A 7 -32.25 -14.23 -42.42
C VAL A 7 -32.24 -13.05 -43.40
N PRO A 8 -33.10 -12.02 -43.23
CA PRO A 8 -33.44 -11.09 -44.30
C PRO A 8 -32.42 -9.98 -44.51
N ALA A 9 -32.31 -9.54 -45.76
CA ALA A 9 -31.65 -8.30 -46.15
C ALA A 9 -32.45 -7.08 -45.66
N LEU A 10 -31.78 -6.14 -44.98
CA LEU A 10 -32.29 -4.81 -44.69
C LEU A 10 -31.56 -3.80 -45.58
N ASN A 11 -32.36 -3.12 -46.39
CA ASN A 11 -31.97 -2.18 -47.43
C ASN A 11 -31.56 -0.81 -46.85
N MET A 12 -30.67 -0.13 -47.56
CA MET A 12 -30.10 1.18 -47.26
C MET A 12 -31.13 2.31 -47.17
N GLY A 13 -30.96 3.19 -46.20
CA GLY A 13 -31.54 4.54 -46.15
C GLY A 13 -30.54 5.47 -45.46
N GLY A 14 -30.04 6.46 -46.18
CA GLY A 14 -28.76 7.11 -45.90
C GLY A 14 -28.74 8.14 -44.76
N ILE A 15 -27.52 8.46 -44.32
CA ILE A 15 -27.13 9.76 -43.76
C ILE A 15 -25.68 10.02 -44.21
N LYS A 16 -25.51 11.17 -44.86
CA LYS A 16 -24.24 11.75 -45.31
C LYS A 16 -23.41 12.22 -44.11
N THR A 17 -22.10 12.01 -44.21
CA THR A 17 -21.00 12.85 -43.69
C THR A 17 -20.99 13.20 -42.21
N LEU A 18 -20.09 12.57 -41.45
CA LEU A 18 -19.15 13.28 -40.58
C LEU A 18 -17.93 12.38 -40.33
N LEU A 19 -16.78 12.77 -40.87
CA LEU A 19 -15.47 12.24 -40.45
C LEU A 19 -15.30 12.63 -38.99
N SER A 20 -15.30 11.64 -38.08
CA SER A 20 -14.69 11.81 -36.76
C SER A 20 -13.63 10.74 -36.60
N VAL A 21 -12.42 11.21 -36.29
CA VAL A 21 -11.24 10.40 -36.01
C VAL A 21 -11.50 9.68 -34.69
N ILE A 22 -11.95 8.42 -34.77
CA ILE A 22 -12.02 7.55 -33.60
C ILE A 22 -10.63 6.93 -33.45
N SER A 23 -9.82 7.50 -32.56
CA SER A 23 -8.63 6.83 -32.03
C SER A 23 -9.08 5.57 -31.30
N PHE A 24 -8.93 4.42 -31.96
CA PHE A 24 -9.03 3.12 -31.29
C PHE A 24 -7.74 2.92 -30.48
N SER A 25 -7.80 3.19 -29.18
CA SER A 25 -6.83 2.67 -28.22
C SER A 25 -7.04 1.15 -28.12
N ILE A 26 -6.16 0.38 -28.75
CA ILE A 26 -6.16 -1.09 -28.67
C ILE A 26 -5.45 -1.47 -27.38
N VAL A 27 -6.20 -1.85 -26.35
CA VAL A 27 -5.63 -2.47 -25.15
C VAL A 27 -5.13 -3.87 -25.51
N MET A 28 -3.82 -4.01 -25.71
CA MET A 28 -3.14 -5.29 -25.89
C MET A 28 -3.04 -6.02 -24.54
N LEU A 29 -3.85 -7.06 -24.32
CA LEU A 29 -3.60 -8.06 -23.29
C LEU A 29 -2.97 -9.30 -23.96
N SER A 30 -1.66 -9.49 -23.81
CA SER A 30 -1.00 -10.71 -24.24
C SER A 30 -0.95 -11.70 -23.07
N THR A 31 -1.68 -12.81 -23.17
CA THR A 31 -1.45 -13.98 -22.31
C THR A 31 -0.41 -14.87 -22.99
N PHE A 32 0.86 -14.72 -22.63
CA PHE A 32 1.89 -15.70 -22.97
C PHE A 32 2.00 -16.73 -21.84
N ASN A 33 1.76 -17.99 -22.17
CA ASN A 33 2.08 -19.13 -21.33
C ASN A 33 3.58 -19.46 -21.54
N CYS A 34 4.44 -19.04 -20.61
CA CYS A 34 5.79 -19.53 -20.46
C CYS A 34 5.92 -20.05 -19.01
N GLY A 35 6.74 -21.09 -18.78
CA GLY A 35 6.99 -21.66 -17.44
C GLY A 35 7.48 -20.60 -16.43
N PRO A 36 7.74 -20.94 -15.15
CA PRO A 36 7.97 -19.94 -14.10
C PRO A 36 9.36 -19.29 -14.23
N SER A 37 9.61 -18.54 -15.30
CA SER A 37 10.33 -17.30 -15.19
C SER A 37 9.36 -16.33 -14.52
N TYR A 38 9.81 -15.66 -13.48
CA TYR A 38 9.05 -14.57 -12.89
C TYR A 38 8.91 -13.48 -13.95
N ALA A 39 7.86 -13.54 -14.76
CA ALA A 39 7.49 -12.44 -15.64
C ALA A 39 7.12 -11.28 -14.71
N VAL A 40 8.04 -10.31 -14.58
CA VAL A 40 7.74 -9.07 -13.88
C VAL A 40 6.58 -8.45 -14.64
N ALA A 41 5.44 -8.29 -13.99
CA ALA A 41 4.29 -7.66 -14.62
C ALA A 41 4.73 -6.31 -15.19
N GLU A 42 4.39 -6.01 -16.44
CA GLU A 42 4.80 -4.77 -17.11
C GLU A 42 3.65 -3.74 -17.10
N LYS A 43 4.03 -2.46 -17.14
CA LYS A 43 3.13 -1.33 -17.33
C LYS A 43 3.48 -0.64 -18.65
N THR A 44 2.50 -0.48 -19.53
CA THR A 44 2.63 0.34 -20.74
C THR A 44 2.73 1.83 -20.37
N LEU A 45 3.76 2.50 -20.89
CA LEU A 45 3.98 3.94 -20.73
C LEU A 45 3.55 4.72 -21.96
N ALA A 46 3.81 4.17 -23.15
CA ALA A 46 3.42 4.75 -24.43
C ALA A 46 3.29 3.64 -25.48
N GLU A 47 2.51 3.89 -26.52
CA GLU A 47 2.35 2.99 -27.66
C GLU A 47 2.10 3.80 -28.93
N GLY A 48 2.37 3.20 -30.08
CA GLY A 48 2.13 3.86 -31.37
C GLY A 48 1.92 2.89 -32.52
N GLY A 49 1.28 3.41 -33.57
CA GLY A 49 0.75 2.62 -34.67
C GLY A 49 -0.69 2.11 -34.43
N PRO A 50 -1.18 1.15 -35.22
CA PRO A 50 -0.48 0.53 -36.35
C PRO A 50 -0.27 1.52 -37.51
N TYR A 51 0.97 1.71 -37.91
CA TYR A 51 1.33 2.47 -39.11
C TYR A 51 1.09 1.59 -40.33
N GLN A 52 0.09 1.91 -41.13
CA GLN A 52 -0.32 1.08 -42.25
C GLN A 52 0.35 1.50 -43.56
N SER A 53 1.00 0.54 -44.23
CA SER A 53 1.60 0.74 -45.53
C SER A 53 0.56 0.96 -46.63
N GLN A 54 0.82 1.92 -47.52
CA GLN A 54 0.01 2.20 -48.70
C GLN A 54 0.40 1.38 -49.95
N GLY A 55 1.49 0.58 -49.89
CA GLY A 55 1.88 -0.34 -50.97
C GLY A 55 2.48 0.30 -52.22
N THR A 56 3.02 1.51 -52.14
CA THR A 56 3.38 2.33 -53.30
C THR A 56 4.82 2.14 -53.83
N ALA A 57 5.52 1.06 -53.45
CA ALA A 57 6.95 0.84 -53.78
C ALA A 57 7.86 2.05 -53.46
N LYS A 58 7.46 2.84 -52.46
CA LYS A 58 8.16 4.03 -51.96
C LYS A 58 8.34 3.89 -50.46
N ILE A 59 9.46 4.43 -49.98
CA ILE A 59 9.74 4.57 -48.55
C ILE A 59 8.64 5.42 -47.91
N GLN A 60 8.01 4.87 -46.88
CA GLN A 60 7.06 5.59 -46.03
C GLN A 60 7.75 5.97 -44.74
N LYS A 61 7.49 7.19 -44.28
CA LYS A 61 8.08 7.76 -43.07
C LYS A 61 6.99 8.14 -42.09
N PHE A 62 7.16 7.72 -40.85
CA PHE A 62 6.29 8.06 -39.72
C PHE A 62 7.13 8.60 -38.56
N THR A 63 6.50 9.38 -37.70
CA THR A 63 7.11 9.86 -36.47
C THR A 63 6.19 9.60 -35.28
N ALA A 64 6.79 9.38 -34.11
CA ALA A 64 6.07 9.25 -32.86
C ALA A 64 6.85 9.94 -31.74
N GLU A 65 6.18 10.76 -30.94
CA GLU A 65 6.80 11.34 -29.74
C GLU A 65 6.59 10.40 -28.56
N ILE A 66 7.63 10.24 -27.74
CA ILE A 66 7.57 9.50 -26.49
C ILE A 66 7.85 10.49 -25.36
N ASN A 67 6.82 10.75 -24.57
CA ASN A 67 6.87 11.64 -23.41
C ASN A 67 6.57 10.80 -22.16
N ILE A 68 7.51 10.77 -21.21
CA ILE A 68 7.41 10.04 -19.94
C ILE A 68 7.83 10.94 -18.78
N SER A 69 7.37 10.66 -17.56
CA SER A 69 7.77 11.45 -16.39
C SER A 69 9.23 11.17 -15.97
N ALA A 70 9.80 12.04 -15.13
CA ALA A 70 11.14 11.83 -14.58
C ALA A 70 11.28 10.50 -13.83
N ASP A 71 10.29 10.12 -13.04
CA ASP A 71 10.28 8.85 -12.31
C ASP A 71 10.26 7.64 -13.25
N GLN A 72 9.52 7.75 -14.36
CA GLN A 72 9.45 6.70 -15.38
C GLN A 72 10.78 6.57 -16.13
N ALA A 73 11.46 7.69 -16.40
CA ALA A 73 12.75 7.72 -17.07
C ALA A 73 13.90 7.17 -16.21
N ALA A 74 13.75 7.19 -14.88
CA ALA A 74 14.75 6.68 -13.93
C ALA A 74 14.75 5.14 -13.81
N GLY A 75 13.66 4.48 -14.22
CA GLY A 75 13.49 3.03 -14.13
C GLY A 75 13.93 2.26 -15.38
N PRO A 76 13.90 0.92 -15.33
CA PRO A 76 14.09 0.07 -16.50
C PRO A 76 13.00 0.34 -17.55
N LEU A 77 13.41 0.42 -18.81
CA LEU A 77 12.53 0.67 -19.95
C LEU A 77 12.80 -0.30 -21.09
N TRP A 78 11.74 -0.89 -21.63
CA TRP A 78 11.80 -1.72 -22.82
C TRP A 78 10.83 -1.22 -23.88
N ILE A 79 11.29 -1.17 -25.13
CA ILE A 79 10.40 -0.92 -26.26
C ILE A 79 10.30 -2.19 -27.11
N THR A 80 9.06 -2.66 -27.31
CA THR A 80 8.77 -3.80 -28.17
C THR A 80 8.19 -3.29 -29.47
N PHE A 81 8.83 -3.66 -30.57
CA PHE A 81 8.39 -3.36 -31.93
C PHE A 81 7.74 -4.58 -32.56
N TYR A 82 6.63 -4.37 -33.29
CA TYR A 82 5.89 -5.41 -33.99
C TYR A 82 5.86 -5.09 -35.48
N ASN A 83 6.33 -6.02 -36.31
CA ASN A 83 6.28 -5.92 -37.76
C ASN A 83 5.27 -6.95 -38.29
N GLY A 84 4.03 -6.51 -38.47
CA GLY A 84 2.87 -7.39 -38.66
C GLY A 84 2.35 -7.96 -37.35
N TYR A 85 1.05 -8.23 -37.30
CA TYR A 85 0.41 -8.84 -36.13
C TYR A 85 -0.82 -9.64 -36.58
N SER A 86 -1.03 -10.80 -35.97
CA SER A 86 -2.13 -11.71 -36.31
C SER A 86 -2.17 -11.94 -37.84
N ASN A 87 -3.29 -11.61 -38.48
CA ASN A 87 -3.56 -11.85 -39.90
C ASN A 87 -3.06 -10.72 -40.82
N ARG A 88 -2.39 -9.69 -40.29
CA ARG A 88 -1.88 -8.55 -41.07
C ARG A 88 -0.39 -8.72 -41.34
N PRO A 89 0.08 -8.57 -42.60
CA PRO A 89 1.49 -8.69 -42.91
C PRO A 89 2.31 -7.57 -42.25
N GLY A 90 3.60 -7.81 -42.08
CA GLY A 90 4.57 -6.77 -41.75
C GLY A 90 5.07 -6.06 -43.00
N TYR A 91 5.78 -4.97 -42.79
CA TYR A 91 6.59 -4.31 -43.81
C TYR A 91 7.71 -5.26 -44.26
N ASN A 92 8.12 -5.14 -45.53
CA ASN A 92 9.20 -5.91 -46.11
C ASN A 92 10.54 -5.58 -45.44
N TRP A 93 10.73 -4.30 -45.10
CA TRP A 93 11.82 -3.82 -44.28
C TRP A 93 11.39 -2.59 -43.47
N VAL A 94 11.96 -2.40 -42.29
CA VAL A 94 11.74 -1.24 -41.42
C VAL A 94 13.05 -0.81 -40.78
N ARG A 95 13.24 0.50 -40.62
CA ARG A 95 14.24 1.09 -39.74
C ARG A 95 13.54 1.98 -38.71
N VAL A 96 13.99 1.92 -37.46
CA VAL A 96 13.50 2.79 -36.40
C VAL A 96 14.67 3.47 -35.72
N PHE A 97 14.62 4.80 -35.66
CA PHE A 97 15.62 5.65 -35.05
C PHE A 97 15.05 6.30 -33.79
N LEU A 98 15.83 6.30 -32.70
CA LEU A 98 15.54 7.04 -31.48
C LEU A 98 16.27 8.39 -31.54
N ALA A 99 15.53 9.42 -31.93
CA ALA A 99 16.03 10.76 -32.19
C ALA A 99 15.76 11.74 -31.05
N SER A 100 16.39 12.92 -31.09
CA SER A 100 16.00 14.03 -30.21
C SER A 100 14.56 14.49 -30.51
N PRO A 101 13.84 15.10 -29.55
CA PRO A 101 12.48 15.57 -29.77
C PRO A 101 12.34 16.55 -30.94
N GLN A 102 13.39 17.34 -31.20
CA GLN A 102 13.42 18.36 -32.26
C GLN A 102 13.88 17.82 -33.63
N ALA A 103 14.21 16.53 -33.75
CA ALA A 103 14.65 15.98 -35.03
C ALA A 103 13.54 16.05 -36.10
N GLU A 104 13.89 16.59 -37.27
CA GLU A 104 13.01 16.67 -38.46
C GLU A 104 13.35 15.59 -39.51
N SER A 105 14.59 15.10 -39.48
CA SER A 105 15.14 14.09 -40.39
C SER A 105 15.71 12.89 -39.63
N VAL A 106 15.98 11.81 -40.36
CA VAL A 106 16.54 10.58 -39.83
C VAL A 106 17.85 10.90 -39.09
N SER A 107 17.88 10.61 -37.79
CA SER A 107 18.99 10.90 -36.89
C SER A 107 18.85 10.09 -35.60
N GLY A 108 19.93 10.03 -34.81
CA GLY A 108 19.94 9.31 -33.53
C GLY A 108 20.24 7.82 -33.67
N ASP A 109 19.99 7.09 -32.59
CA ASP A 109 20.39 5.69 -32.51
C ASP A 109 19.43 4.77 -33.26
N ILE A 110 19.98 3.79 -33.97
CA ILE A 110 19.18 2.75 -34.62
C ILE A 110 18.72 1.75 -33.55
N LEU A 111 17.41 1.59 -33.39
CA LEU A 111 16.80 0.55 -32.54
C LEU A 111 16.39 -0.68 -33.34
N VAL A 112 16.00 -0.48 -34.60
CA VAL A 112 15.58 -1.52 -35.55
C VAL A 112 16.21 -1.20 -36.89
N ASP A 113 16.76 -2.21 -37.54
CA ASP A 113 17.25 -2.15 -38.92
C ASP A 113 16.49 -3.13 -39.83
N GLU A 114 16.85 -3.12 -41.11
CA GLU A 114 16.23 -3.93 -42.16
C GLU A 114 16.31 -5.45 -41.89
N HIS A 115 17.26 -5.89 -41.07
CA HIS A 115 17.50 -7.30 -40.77
C HIS A 115 16.79 -7.77 -39.49
N THR A 116 16.32 -6.83 -38.67
CA THR A 116 15.78 -7.10 -37.33
C THR A 116 14.58 -8.06 -37.34
N PHE A 117 13.76 -8.03 -38.38
CA PHE A 117 12.54 -8.85 -38.49
C PHE A 117 12.63 -10.02 -39.48
N VAL A 118 13.83 -10.40 -39.94
CA VAL A 118 13.99 -11.51 -40.90
C VAL A 118 13.47 -12.84 -40.34
N ARG A 119 13.54 -13.04 -39.01
CA ARG A 119 13.11 -14.28 -38.33
C ARG A 119 12.17 -14.06 -37.15
N SER A 120 11.70 -12.85 -36.97
CA SER A 120 10.78 -12.50 -35.89
C SER A 120 9.75 -11.50 -36.39
N ARG A 121 8.56 -11.49 -35.77
CA ARG A 121 7.56 -10.44 -35.95
C ARG A 121 7.53 -9.45 -34.80
N ALA A 122 8.26 -9.73 -33.72
CA ALA A 122 8.36 -8.88 -32.55
C ALA A 122 9.79 -8.86 -31.99
N VAL A 123 10.30 -7.69 -31.66
CA VAL A 123 11.62 -7.53 -31.03
C VAL A 123 11.54 -6.51 -29.92
N THR A 124 12.03 -6.87 -28.75
CA THR A 124 12.15 -6.00 -27.59
C THR A 124 13.57 -5.46 -27.48
N LYS A 125 13.70 -4.16 -27.23
CA LYS A 125 14.98 -3.46 -27.01
C LYS A 125 14.98 -2.81 -25.65
N ASP A 126 16.06 -3.01 -24.91
CA ASP A 126 16.33 -2.23 -23.69
C ASP A 126 16.68 -0.79 -24.09
N VAL A 127 15.90 0.15 -23.56
CA VAL A 127 16.07 1.59 -23.77
C VAL A 127 16.21 2.34 -22.44
N THR A 128 16.57 1.63 -21.37
CA THR A 128 16.82 2.19 -20.04
C THR A 128 17.83 3.33 -20.13
N GLY A 129 17.48 4.48 -19.55
CA GLY A 129 18.30 5.71 -19.58
C GLY A 129 18.40 6.42 -20.93
N ARG A 130 17.82 5.88 -22.02
CA ARG A 130 17.91 6.48 -23.37
C ARG A 130 16.75 7.42 -23.69
N ILE A 131 15.66 7.32 -22.93
CA ILE A 131 14.47 8.17 -23.01
C ILE A 131 14.40 9.04 -21.74
N PRO A 132 14.96 10.26 -21.75
CA PRO A 132 14.85 11.17 -20.61
C PRO A 132 13.44 11.77 -20.48
N ALA A 133 13.18 12.45 -19.36
CA ALA A 133 11.92 13.16 -19.10
C ALA A 133 11.60 14.28 -20.12
N SER A 134 12.63 14.80 -20.81
CA SER A 134 12.46 15.74 -21.94
C SER A 134 11.90 15.08 -23.21
N GLY A 135 11.70 13.75 -23.18
CA GLY A 135 11.13 12.97 -24.25
C GLY A 135 12.13 12.54 -25.32
N ARG A 136 11.64 11.71 -26.24
CA ARG A 136 12.34 11.28 -27.47
C ARG A 136 11.36 11.23 -28.63
N LYS A 137 11.90 11.15 -29.85
CA LYS A 137 11.11 10.89 -31.05
C LYS A 137 11.54 9.58 -31.68
N LEU A 138 10.59 8.73 -32.05
CA LEU A 138 10.82 7.64 -32.98
C LEU A 138 10.62 8.17 -34.40
N ILE A 139 11.61 7.93 -35.25
CA ILE A 139 11.50 8.13 -36.70
C ILE A 139 11.50 6.74 -37.32
N ILE A 140 10.42 6.40 -38.02
CA ILE A 140 10.16 5.08 -38.57
C ILE A 140 10.16 5.21 -40.09
N GLU A 141 11.01 4.44 -40.76
CA GLU A 141 11.04 4.33 -42.21
C GLU A 141 10.82 2.89 -42.62
N GLY A 142 10.07 2.66 -43.68
CA GLY A 142 9.88 1.31 -44.18
C GLY A 142 9.13 1.25 -45.50
N GLU A 143 9.19 0.07 -46.10
CA GLU A 143 8.44 -0.27 -47.28
C GLU A 143 7.74 -1.61 -47.06
N GLY A 144 6.51 -1.74 -47.53
CA GLY A 144 5.73 -2.97 -47.40
C GLY A 144 4.55 -2.97 -48.34
N GLU A 145 3.95 -4.14 -48.51
CA GLU A 145 2.72 -4.27 -49.28
C GLU A 145 1.56 -3.47 -48.70
N ARG A 146 0.54 -3.19 -49.52
CA ARG A 146 -0.65 -2.47 -49.06
C ARG A 146 -1.31 -3.22 -47.91
N GLY A 147 -1.46 -2.54 -46.76
CA GLY A 147 -2.07 -3.15 -45.57
C GLY A 147 -1.08 -3.79 -44.60
N ALA A 148 0.21 -3.81 -44.92
CA ALA A 148 1.26 -4.13 -43.94
C ALA A 148 1.21 -3.15 -42.76
N ILE A 149 1.50 -3.63 -41.56
CA ILE A 149 1.43 -2.81 -40.32
C ILE A 149 2.71 -2.89 -39.51
N PHE A 150 3.01 -1.78 -38.84
CA PHE A 150 4.08 -1.68 -37.86
C PHE A 150 3.56 -0.99 -36.60
N SER A 151 3.89 -1.47 -35.42
CA SER A 151 3.51 -0.85 -34.15
C SER A 151 4.60 -1.01 -33.10
N TRP A 152 4.48 -0.26 -32.02
CA TRP A 152 5.43 -0.34 -30.90
C TRP A 152 4.73 -0.06 -29.57
N ILE A 153 5.31 -0.62 -28.49
CA ILE A 153 4.86 -0.42 -27.11
C ILE A 153 6.10 -0.19 -26.25
N LEU A 154 6.13 0.91 -25.50
CA LEU A 154 7.11 1.19 -24.46
C LEU A 154 6.55 0.72 -23.11
N THR A 155 7.28 -0.14 -22.43
CA THR A 155 6.91 -0.70 -21.13
C THR A 155 7.99 -0.48 -20.08
N THR A 156 7.58 -0.59 -18.82
CA THR A 156 8.43 -0.56 -17.63
C THR A 156 7.93 -1.63 -16.65
N PRO A 157 8.71 -2.09 -15.65
CA PRO A 157 8.17 -2.93 -14.60
C PRO A 157 6.97 -2.25 -13.93
N LYS A 158 5.89 -3.00 -13.75
CA LYS A 158 4.76 -2.57 -12.94
C LYS A 158 5.24 -2.49 -11.49
N SER A 159 5.59 -1.28 -11.05
CA SER A 159 5.81 -1.02 -9.63
C SER A 159 4.48 -1.21 -8.90
N SER A 160 4.46 -2.11 -7.92
CA SER A 160 3.36 -2.21 -6.96
C SER A 160 3.87 -1.75 -5.61
N VAL A 161 3.21 -0.75 -5.04
CA VAL A 161 3.42 -0.37 -3.65
C VAL A 161 2.98 -1.56 -2.79
N SER A 162 3.84 -2.04 -1.91
CA SER A 162 3.48 -3.11 -0.98
C SER A 162 4.04 -2.87 0.41
N VAL A 163 3.29 -3.28 1.43
CA VAL A 163 3.72 -3.32 2.82
C VAL A 163 3.99 -4.77 3.16
N LEU A 164 5.26 -5.09 3.43
CA LEU A 164 5.71 -6.44 3.73
C LEU A 164 5.77 -6.69 5.23
N ASN A 165 6.27 -5.71 5.98
CA ASN A 165 6.41 -5.82 7.43
C ASN A 165 6.40 -4.44 8.10
N VAL A 166 6.08 -4.41 9.39
CA VAL A 166 6.29 -3.25 10.25
C VAL A 166 6.91 -3.69 11.58
N THR A 167 7.69 -2.81 12.19
CA THR A 167 8.06 -2.99 13.60
C THR A 167 6.87 -2.72 14.52
N ASN A 168 7.02 -3.02 15.81
CA ASN A 168 5.99 -2.75 16.81
C ASN A 168 5.52 -1.29 16.76
N ILE A 169 4.20 -1.10 16.77
CA ILE A 169 3.57 0.22 16.76
C ILE A 169 3.12 0.55 18.19
N SER A 170 3.47 1.76 18.62
CA SER A 170 3.00 2.37 19.87
C SER A 170 2.59 3.80 19.60
N ALA A 171 1.52 4.27 20.27
CA ALA A 171 0.97 5.60 20.04
C ALA A 171 2.03 6.71 20.24
N GLY A 172 2.09 7.66 19.32
CA GLY A 172 3.04 8.79 19.32
C GLY A 172 4.51 8.42 19.12
N LYS A 173 4.85 7.13 18.93
CA LYS A 173 6.22 6.64 18.71
C LYS A 173 6.51 6.39 17.24
N THR A 174 7.79 6.35 16.90
CA THR A 174 8.24 5.99 15.56
C THR A 174 8.25 4.47 15.36
N PHE A 175 7.94 4.04 14.15
CA PHE A 175 8.05 2.65 13.71
C PHE A 175 8.64 2.60 12.30
N LEU A 176 9.23 1.46 11.94
CA LEU A 176 9.74 1.19 10.60
C LEU A 176 8.72 0.37 9.82
N LEU A 177 8.54 0.74 8.56
CA LEU A 177 7.66 0.09 7.61
C LEU A 177 8.49 -0.38 6.42
N HIS A 178 8.58 -1.70 6.24
CA HIS A 178 9.33 -2.33 5.15
C HIS A 178 8.38 -2.73 4.02
N GLY A 179 8.81 -2.52 2.79
CA GLY A 179 7.97 -2.75 1.63
C GLY A 179 8.67 -2.60 0.30
N THR A 180 7.88 -2.40 -0.74
CA THR A 180 8.36 -2.14 -2.12
C THR A 180 7.62 -0.97 -2.72
N GLY A 181 8.24 -0.30 -3.69
CA GLY A 181 7.58 0.73 -4.48
C GLY A 181 7.33 2.04 -3.72
N PHE A 182 8.04 2.28 -2.62
CA PHE A 182 8.02 3.57 -1.93
C PHE A 182 8.80 4.62 -2.71
N SER A 183 8.43 5.89 -2.55
CA SER A 183 9.25 6.99 -3.03
C SER A 183 10.41 7.23 -2.08
N GLY A 184 11.57 7.64 -2.62
CA GLY A 184 12.67 8.16 -1.79
C GLY A 184 12.39 9.55 -1.22
N ASN A 185 11.32 10.22 -1.69
CA ASN A 185 10.83 11.48 -1.17
C ASN A 185 9.72 11.24 -0.12
N GLU A 186 9.89 11.78 1.08
CA GLU A 186 8.95 11.60 2.19
C GLU A 186 7.53 12.10 1.88
N GLU A 187 7.42 13.24 1.18
CA GLU A 187 6.13 13.90 0.89
C GLU A 187 5.25 13.11 -0.08
N GLU A 188 5.85 12.24 -0.89
CA GLU A 188 5.15 11.41 -1.87
C GLU A 188 4.59 10.11 -1.27
N ASN A 189 4.95 9.79 -0.03
CA ASN A 189 4.49 8.60 0.68
C ASN A 189 3.37 8.96 1.67
N GLU A 190 2.14 8.54 1.38
CA GLU A 190 1.01 8.67 2.29
C GLU A 190 0.82 7.40 3.11
N VAL A 191 1.28 7.39 4.36
CA VAL A 191 1.09 6.25 5.28
C VAL A 191 -0.14 6.47 6.14
N THR A 192 -0.97 5.44 6.30
CA THR A 192 -2.11 5.45 7.21
C THR A 192 -2.09 4.27 8.17
N VAL A 193 -2.39 4.53 9.45
CA VAL A 193 -2.63 3.52 10.48
C VAL A 193 -4.11 3.60 10.89
N ASN A 194 -4.86 2.52 10.65
CA ASN A 194 -6.31 2.45 10.86
C ASN A 194 -7.07 3.61 10.18
N GLY A 195 -6.66 3.95 8.95
CA GLY A 195 -7.21 5.09 8.20
C GLY A 195 -6.76 6.48 8.67
N THR A 196 -6.05 6.59 9.79
CA THR A 196 -5.49 7.86 10.27
C THR A 196 -4.15 8.12 9.61
N LYS A 197 -3.98 9.29 8.97
CA LYS A 197 -2.71 9.68 8.33
C LYS A 197 -1.59 9.79 9.37
N CYS A 198 -0.43 9.24 9.01
CA CYS A 198 0.79 9.30 9.79
C CYS A 198 1.79 10.27 9.17
N GLU A 199 2.74 10.74 9.98
CA GLU A 199 3.85 11.56 9.52
C GLU A 199 5.00 10.65 9.08
N VAL A 200 5.49 10.81 7.85
CA VAL A 200 6.67 10.13 7.34
C VAL A 200 7.87 11.02 7.61
N ILE A 201 8.88 10.50 8.31
CA ILE A 201 10.07 11.25 8.77
C ILE A 201 11.38 10.74 8.15
N GLY A 202 11.28 9.77 7.24
CA GLY A 202 12.41 9.15 6.56
C GLY A 202 11.91 8.20 5.48
N ALA A 203 12.49 8.26 4.28
CA ALA A 203 12.06 7.44 3.16
C ALA A 203 13.22 6.87 2.32
N THR A 204 13.11 5.60 1.99
CA THR A 204 13.85 4.93 0.92
C THR A 204 12.85 4.17 0.05
N THR A 205 13.29 3.59 -1.07
CA THR A 205 12.43 2.81 -1.97
C THR A 205 11.89 1.50 -1.35
N ASN A 206 12.40 1.09 -0.19
CA ASN A 206 12.03 -0.17 0.48
C ASN A 206 11.77 -0.04 1.99
N MET A 207 11.95 1.14 2.58
CA MET A 207 11.75 1.37 4.00
C MET A 207 11.27 2.80 4.26
N LEU A 208 10.25 2.95 5.10
CA LEU A 208 9.80 4.22 5.64
C LEU A 208 10.01 4.25 7.15
N THR A 209 10.44 5.40 7.67
CA THR A 209 10.37 5.72 9.09
C THR A 209 9.15 6.60 9.31
N VAL A 210 8.23 6.14 10.17
CA VAL A 210 6.90 6.74 10.31
C VAL A 210 6.60 7.01 11.77
N LYS A 211 6.03 8.17 12.09
CA LYS A 211 5.50 8.47 13.43
C LYS A 211 4.04 8.04 13.52
N ALA A 212 3.75 7.15 14.47
CA ALA A 212 2.40 6.68 14.72
C ALA A 212 1.51 7.81 15.29
N PRO A 213 0.18 7.76 15.06
CA PRO A 213 -0.77 8.69 15.67
C PRO A 213 -0.67 8.68 17.20
N GLU A 214 -0.96 9.82 17.83
CA GLU A 214 -0.95 9.98 19.30
C GLU A 214 -2.01 9.13 20.02
N LYS A 215 -3.01 8.64 19.28
CA LYS A 215 -4.08 7.79 19.80
C LYS A 215 -4.24 6.57 18.91
N LEU A 216 -4.27 5.40 19.54
CA LEU A 216 -4.51 4.12 18.89
C LEU A 216 -5.46 3.30 19.78
N ASP A 217 -6.76 3.42 19.52
CA ASP A 217 -7.82 2.84 20.35
C ASP A 217 -8.16 1.39 19.94
N ALA A 218 -7.17 0.60 19.52
CA ALA A 218 -7.37 -0.76 19.03
C ALA A 218 -6.22 -1.70 19.39
N LYS A 219 -6.53 -2.99 19.63
CA LYS A 219 -5.51 -4.03 19.84
C LYS A 219 -4.77 -4.40 18.55
N LYS A 220 -5.44 -4.21 17.41
CA LYS A 220 -4.91 -4.44 16.07
C LYS A 220 -5.20 -3.24 15.19
N VAL A 221 -4.26 -2.88 14.34
CA VAL A 221 -4.40 -1.80 13.36
C VAL A 221 -4.02 -2.26 11.97
N SER A 222 -4.69 -1.70 10.97
CA SER A 222 -4.29 -1.83 9.58
C SER A 222 -3.25 -0.76 9.23
N VAL A 223 -2.23 -1.14 8.49
CA VAL A 223 -1.21 -0.22 7.96
C VAL A 223 -1.23 -0.32 6.44
N SER A 224 -1.29 0.83 5.76
CA SER A 224 -1.19 0.91 4.30
C SER A 224 -0.42 2.16 3.89
N VAL A 225 0.13 2.11 2.68
CA VAL A 225 0.87 3.19 2.06
C VAL A 225 0.26 3.49 0.71
N LYS A 226 0.19 4.76 0.34
CA LYS A 226 -0.15 5.20 -1.00
C LYS A 226 0.97 6.08 -1.53
N VAL A 227 1.43 5.82 -2.75
CA VAL A 227 2.52 6.56 -3.40
C VAL A 227 2.01 7.03 -4.75
N ASN A 228 2.01 8.35 -4.99
CA ASN A 228 1.59 8.95 -6.27
C ASN A 228 0.25 8.40 -6.81
N GLY A 229 -0.74 8.22 -5.93
CA GLY A 229 -2.05 7.69 -6.30
C GLY A 229 -2.20 6.16 -6.20
N GLN A 230 -1.11 5.40 -6.11
CA GLN A 230 -1.14 3.93 -6.04
C GLN A 230 -1.12 3.44 -4.60
N GLY A 231 -2.19 2.75 -4.18
CA GLY A 231 -2.29 2.15 -2.85
C GLY A 231 -1.61 0.78 -2.75
N SER A 232 -1.12 0.46 -1.56
CA SER A 232 -0.59 -0.85 -1.19
C SER A 232 -1.68 -1.82 -0.73
N ASN A 233 -1.27 -3.05 -0.42
CA ASN A 233 -2.02 -3.90 0.49
C ASN A 233 -2.16 -3.25 1.88
N SER A 234 -3.15 -3.69 2.66
CA SER A 234 -3.24 -3.39 4.09
C SER A 234 -2.63 -4.52 4.92
N LEU A 235 -1.68 -4.20 5.79
CA LEU A 235 -1.07 -5.14 6.72
C LEU A 235 -1.72 -4.99 8.11
N MET A 236 -2.21 -6.08 8.69
CA MET A 236 -2.78 -6.08 10.05
C MET A 236 -1.71 -6.36 11.10
N VAL A 237 -1.62 -5.51 12.12
CA VAL A 237 -0.52 -5.47 13.09
C VAL A 237 -1.07 -5.38 14.50
N ASN A 238 -0.50 -6.12 15.45
CA ASN A 238 -0.82 -5.96 16.86
C ASN A 238 -0.12 -4.71 17.41
N ILE A 239 -0.84 -3.90 18.19
CA ILE A 239 -0.22 -2.79 18.91
C ILE A 239 0.44 -3.34 20.16
N ALA A 240 1.70 -2.97 20.38
CA ALA A 240 2.38 -3.25 21.62
C ALA A 240 1.84 -2.30 22.70
N THR A 241 0.84 -2.75 23.46
CA THR A 241 0.40 -2.06 24.68
C THR A 241 1.35 -2.39 25.82
N PRO A 242 2.10 -1.41 26.37
CA PRO A 242 2.90 -1.66 27.57
C PRO A 242 1.97 -2.12 28.72
N PRO A 243 2.40 -3.08 29.55
CA PRO A 243 1.57 -3.57 30.64
C PRO A 243 1.27 -2.44 31.64
N PRO A 244 0.07 -2.44 32.24
CA PRO A 244 -0.27 -1.47 33.28
C PRO A 244 0.63 -1.62 34.50
N VAL A 245 0.87 -0.52 35.19
CA VAL A 245 1.61 -0.51 36.45
C VAL A 245 0.74 0.13 37.50
N LEU A 246 0.59 -0.53 38.65
CA LEU A 246 -0.09 0.02 39.81
C LEU A 246 0.93 0.76 40.65
N ILE A 247 0.67 2.04 40.94
CA ILE A 247 1.54 2.87 41.78
C ILE A 247 1.00 2.92 43.20
N SER A 248 -0.28 3.25 43.39
CA SER A 248 -0.90 3.29 44.71
C SER A 248 -2.42 3.08 44.66
N CYS A 249 -3.00 2.75 45.81
CA CYS A 249 -4.44 2.73 46.00
C CYS A 249 -4.81 3.49 47.29
N SER A 250 -5.96 4.15 47.29
CA SER A 250 -6.48 4.85 48.46
C SER A 250 -8.00 4.75 48.50
N PRO A 251 -8.60 4.31 49.61
CA PRO A 251 -7.95 3.86 50.85
C PRO A 251 -7.19 2.52 50.66
N TYR A 252 -6.34 2.13 51.60
CA TYR A 252 -5.63 0.83 51.55
C TYR A 252 -6.51 -0.36 51.96
N GLY A 253 -7.68 -0.05 52.52
CA GLY A 253 -8.75 -0.98 52.86
C GLY A 253 -10.03 -0.19 53.12
N GLY A 254 -11.18 -0.80 52.94
CA GLY A 254 -12.47 -0.14 53.17
C GLY A 254 -13.63 -1.07 52.93
N PRO A 255 -14.86 -0.69 53.33
CA PRO A 255 -16.05 -1.53 53.26
C PRO A 255 -16.56 -1.79 51.84
N VAL A 256 -17.37 -2.86 51.70
CA VAL A 256 -18.10 -3.19 50.45
C VAL A 256 -18.82 -1.97 49.91
N GLY A 257 -18.72 -1.74 48.60
CA GLY A 257 -19.40 -0.63 47.93
C GLY A 257 -18.72 0.72 48.08
N GLY A 258 -17.69 0.84 48.93
CA GLY A 258 -16.85 2.03 49.04
C GLY A 258 -16.12 2.35 47.73
N VAL A 259 -15.57 3.56 47.64
CA VAL A 259 -14.82 4.03 46.46
C VAL A 259 -13.33 3.86 46.70
N LEU A 260 -12.66 3.24 45.73
CA LEU A 260 -11.22 3.02 45.71
C LEU A 260 -10.59 3.82 44.56
N ASN A 261 -9.69 4.72 44.90
CA ASN A 261 -8.86 5.46 43.95
C ASN A 261 -7.58 4.66 43.68
N ILE A 262 -7.28 4.40 42.41
CA ILE A 262 -6.10 3.66 41.97
C ILE A 262 -5.26 4.58 41.09
N ARG A 263 -4.01 4.78 41.47
CA ARG A 263 -3.00 5.48 40.66
C ARG A 263 -2.04 4.49 40.03
N GLY A 264 -1.56 4.80 38.84
CA GLY A 264 -0.72 3.93 38.04
C GLY A 264 -0.30 4.54 36.71
N SER A 265 -0.02 3.67 35.75
CA SER A 265 0.24 4.04 34.36
C SER A 265 -0.28 2.97 33.39
N ASN A 266 -0.44 3.36 32.13
CA ASN A 266 -0.97 2.55 31.03
C ASN A 266 -2.38 1.97 31.28
N PHE A 267 -3.23 2.71 32.00
CA PHE A 267 -4.66 2.42 32.05
C PHE A 267 -5.33 2.85 30.74
N SER A 268 -6.39 2.14 30.34
CA SER A 268 -7.17 2.52 29.17
C SER A 268 -8.07 3.70 29.49
N ARG A 269 -8.32 4.58 28.50
CA ARG A 269 -9.34 5.64 28.58
C ARG A 269 -10.77 5.09 28.51
N ILE A 270 -10.94 3.84 28.08
CA ILE A 270 -12.24 3.18 27.92
C ILE A 270 -12.48 2.30 29.15
N ALA A 271 -13.60 2.52 29.84
CA ALA A 271 -13.85 1.91 31.15
C ALA A 271 -13.88 0.36 31.11
N ASN A 272 -14.51 -0.24 30.11
CA ASN A 272 -14.65 -1.70 30.00
C ASN A 272 -13.34 -2.42 29.58
N GLU A 273 -12.31 -1.68 29.18
CA GLU A 273 -10.99 -2.24 28.89
C GLU A 273 -10.11 -2.37 30.14
N ASN A 274 -10.51 -1.71 31.24
CA ASN A 274 -9.85 -1.79 32.53
C ASN A 274 -10.59 -2.79 33.43
N VAL A 275 -9.97 -3.92 33.73
CA VAL A 275 -10.53 -4.93 34.63
C VAL A 275 -9.72 -4.96 35.91
N VAL A 276 -10.21 -4.28 36.94
CA VAL A 276 -9.61 -4.25 38.27
C VAL A 276 -10.17 -5.37 39.13
N ARG A 277 -9.31 -6.07 39.87
CA ARG A 277 -9.69 -7.14 40.79
C ARG A 277 -9.05 -7.00 42.15
N ILE A 278 -9.80 -7.32 43.19
CA ILE A 278 -9.27 -7.64 44.52
C ILE A 278 -9.45 -9.14 44.71
N GLY A 279 -8.35 -9.89 44.68
CA GLY A 279 -8.39 -11.35 44.57
C GLY A 279 -9.08 -11.76 43.27
N ASP A 280 -10.10 -12.61 43.39
CA ASP A 280 -10.88 -13.07 42.23
C ASP A 280 -12.07 -12.15 41.89
N LEU A 281 -12.38 -11.18 42.76
CA LEU A 281 -13.56 -10.34 42.66
C LEU A 281 -13.31 -9.10 41.80
N ILE A 282 -14.19 -8.86 40.83
CA ILE A 282 -14.12 -7.70 39.94
C ILE A 282 -14.58 -6.45 40.68
N CYS A 283 -13.75 -5.41 40.65
CA CYS A 283 -14.09 -4.06 41.13
C CYS A 283 -14.71 -3.26 39.96
N PRO A 284 -16.01 -2.90 40.01
CA PRO A 284 -16.62 -2.12 38.93
C PRO A 284 -15.95 -0.76 38.76
N VAL A 285 -15.53 -0.42 37.54
CA VAL A 285 -14.96 0.90 37.23
C VAL A 285 -16.08 1.95 37.30
N ILE A 286 -15.94 2.91 38.21
CA ILE A 286 -16.85 4.05 38.35
C ILE A 286 -16.49 5.14 37.35
N LYS A 287 -15.19 5.46 37.25
CA LYS A 287 -14.69 6.55 36.40
C LYS A 287 -13.25 6.32 35.99
N VAL A 288 -12.97 6.57 34.72
CA VAL A 288 -11.61 6.72 34.21
C VAL A 288 -11.29 8.21 34.17
N MET A 289 -10.27 8.65 34.92
CA MET A 289 -9.87 10.06 34.95
C MET A 289 -8.87 10.34 33.83
N ASP A 290 -7.83 9.50 33.75
CA ASP A 290 -6.78 9.54 32.74
C ASP A 290 -6.10 8.15 32.65
N THR A 291 -4.98 8.06 31.92
CA THR A 291 -4.21 6.83 31.73
C THR A 291 -3.41 6.38 32.96
N GLY A 292 -3.52 7.11 34.07
CA GLY A 292 -2.85 6.82 35.34
C GLY A 292 -3.76 6.86 36.55
N THR A 293 -5.07 7.14 36.41
CA THR A 293 -5.99 7.26 37.55
C THR A 293 -7.37 6.68 37.26
N LEU A 294 -7.81 5.74 38.11
CA LEU A 294 -9.13 5.11 38.07
C LEU A 294 -9.86 5.28 39.41
N LEU A 295 -11.17 5.46 39.36
CA LEU A 295 -12.06 5.25 40.49
C LEU A 295 -12.84 3.96 40.28
N VAL A 296 -12.76 3.05 41.23
CA VAL A 296 -13.48 1.76 41.20
C VAL A 296 -14.31 1.58 42.47
N ARG A 297 -15.34 0.75 42.39
CA ARG A 297 -16.14 0.33 43.54
C ARG A 297 -15.53 -0.92 44.16
N ILE A 298 -15.38 -0.89 45.49
CA ILE A 298 -14.95 -2.04 46.28
C ILE A 298 -16.00 -3.16 46.13
N PRO A 299 -15.60 -4.39 45.74
CA PRO A 299 -16.53 -5.47 45.42
C PRO A 299 -17.21 -6.02 46.66
N ASN A 300 -18.32 -6.75 46.46
CA ASN A 300 -18.95 -7.51 47.53
C ASN A 300 -18.22 -8.85 47.69
N TRP A 301 -17.55 -9.04 48.83
CA TRP A 301 -16.83 -10.27 49.19
C TRP A 301 -17.66 -11.27 49.99
N GLY A 302 -18.98 -11.08 50.08
CA GLY A 302 -19.88 -11.98 50.80
C GLY A 302 -19.63 -12.00 52.31
N SER A 303 -20.15 -13.05 52.98
CA SER A 303 -20.00 -13.26 54.42
C SER A 303 -18.61 -13.75 54.85
N GLU A 304 -17.73 -14.08 53.90
CA GLU A 304 -16.41 -14.70 54.15
C GLU A 304 -15.23 -13.71 54.11
N GLY A 305 -15.45 -12.47 53.67
CA GLY A 305 -14.36 -11.57 53.28
C GLY A 305 -13.94 -10.48 54.27
N ALA A 306 -14.45 -10.46 55.51
CA ALA A 306 -13.99 -9.52 56.53
C ALA A 306 -12.95 -10.21 57.43
N GLY A 307 -11.70 -10.21 57.01
CA GLY A 307 -10.57 -10.75 57.77
C GLY A 307 -9.40 -9.78 57.76
N SER A 308 -8.60 -9.76 58.83
CA SER A 308 -7.41 -8.91 58.96
C SER A 308 -6.25 -9.43 58.10
N MET A 309 -6.47 -9.61 56.79
CA MET A 309 -5.50 -10.07 55.80
C MET A 309 -5.55 -9.19 54.55
N THR A 310 -4.41 -9.05 53.88
CA THR A 310 -4.32 -8.35 52.60
C THR A 310 -4.57 -9.31 51.45
N ILE A 311 -5.29 -8.83 50.43
CA ILE A 311 -5.55 -9.55 49.18
C ILE A 311 -4.92 -8.77 48.02
N PRO A 312 -4.37 -9.44 46.99
CA PRO A 312 -3.80 -8.77 45.84
C PRO A 312 -4.85 -7.95 45.07
N LEU A 313 -4.57 -6.66 44.89
CA LEU A 313 -5.21 -5.76 43.95
C LEU A 313 -4.44 -5.82 42.63
N THR A 314 -5.11 -6.26 41.57
CA THR A 314 -4.54 -6.38 40.22
C THR A 314 -5.37 -5.61 39.21
N ILE A 315 -4.77 -5.27 38.07
CA ILE A 315 -5.49 -4.72 36.93
C ILE A 315 -5.05 -5.41 35.65
N THR A 316 -6.02 -5.77 34.81
CA THR A 316 -5.77 -6.16 33.42
C THR A 316 -6.29 -5.07 32.52
N VAL A 317 -5.45 -4.54 31.63
CA VAL A 317 -5.84 -3.54 30.63
C VAL A 317 -5.75 -4.18 29.26
N ASN A 318 -6.87 -4.22 28.54
CA ASN A 318 -6.91 -4.81 27.20
C ASN A 318 -6.42 -6.28 27.12
N GLY A 319 -6.56 -7.03 28.21
CA GLY A 319 -6.07 -8.42 28.31
C GLY A 319 -4.60 -8.53 28.72
N VAL A 320 -3.90 -7.42 28.91
CA VAL A 320 -2.52 -7.40 29.42
C VAL A 320 -2.55 -7.22 30.95
N PRO A 321 -2.01 -8.18 31.73
CA PRO A 321 -1.97 -8.06 33.19
C PRO A 321 -0.96 -7.00 33.63
N SER A 322 -1.18 -6.43 34.81
CA SER A 322 -0.26 -5.46 35.41
C SER A 322 1.10 -6.08 35.72
N LYS A 323 2.17 -5.27 35.58
CA LYS A 323 3.53 -5.71 35.92
C LYS A 323 3.68 -6.10 37.39
N ASN A 324 2.87 -5.49 38.24
CA ASN A 324 2.86 -5.67 39.68
C ASN A 324 1.42 -5.79 40.20
N HIS A 325 1.29 -6.07 41.50
CA HIS A 325 0.05 -5.98 42.23
C HIS A 325 0.24 -5.06 43.44
N LEU A 326 -0.85 -4.51 43.95
CA LEU A 326 -0.88 -3.91 45.29
C LEU A 326 -1.54 -4.89 46.26
N SER A 327 -1.46 -4.60 47.54
CA SER A 327 -2.13 -5.27 48.64
C SER A 327 -3.28 -4.39 49.12
N PHE A 328 -4.44 -4.99 49.35
CA PHE A 328 -5.64 -4.30 49.84
C PHE A 328 -6.23 -5.02 51.05
N TRP A 329 -6.53 -4.29 52.12
CA TRP A 329 -7.15 -4.81 53.33
C TRP A 329 -8.67 -4.97 53.13
N CYS A 330 -9.17 -6.20 53.27
CA CYS A 330 -10.60 -6.49 53.18
C CYS A 330 -11.25 -6.36 54.56
N VAL A 331 -11.67 -5.14 54.89
CA VAL A 331 -12.17 -4.77 56.22
C VAL A 331 -13.48 -3.99 56.13
N SER A 332 -14.28 -4.04 57.18
CA SER A 332 -15.58 -3.35 57.26
C SER A 332 -15.48 -1.84 57.49
N HIS A 333 -14.28 -1.30 57.65
CA HIS A 333 -14.01 0.12 57.91
C HIS A 333 -12.82 0.56 57.05
N TYR A 334 -12.68 1.87 56.82
CA TYR A 334 -11.52 2.39 56.10
C TYR A 334 -10.23 2.18 56.89
N TYR A 335 -9.18 1.72 56.22
CA TYR A 335 -7.88 1.44 56.82
C TYR A 335 -6.79 2.36 56.27
N GLY A 336 -6.08 3.05 57.18
CA GLY A 336 -5.05 4.04 56.84
C GLY A 336 -3.61 3.51 56.87
N GLY A 337 -3.37 2.31 57.40
CA GLY A 337 -2.04 1.70 57.39
C GLY A 337 -1.72 1.14 56.01
N ASP A 338 -0.60 1.56 55.41
CA ASP A 338 -0.23 1.21 54.05
C ASP A 338 0.48 -0.16 53.98
N PRO A 339 -0.17 -1.23 53.48
CA PRO A 339 0.47 -2.54 53.34
C PRO A 339 1.47 -2.58 52.17
N ASN A 340 1.54 -1.54 51.35
CA ASN A 340 2.37 -1.47 50.16
C ASN A 340 3.65 -0.67 50.39
N ALA A 341 3.98 -0.31 51.64
CA ALA A 341 5.13 0.51 52.00
C ALA A 341 6.44 0.09 51.28
N ALA A 342 6.66 -1.21 51.11
CA ALA A 342 7.83 -1.79 50.46
C ALA A 342 7.82 -1.70 48.90
N ILE A 343 6.66 -1.48 48.28
CA ILE A 343 6.52 -1.34 46.82
C ILE A 343 6.91 0.07 46.36
N TYR A 344 6.82 1.07 47.25
CA TYR A 344 7.03 2.47 46.87
C TYR A 344 8.49 2.88 46.67
N HIS A 345 9.47 2.05 47.08
CA HIS A 345 10.88 2.45 47.15
C HIS A 345 11.02 3.92 47.58
N TYR A 346 10.69 4.22 48.83
CA TYR A 346 11.14 5.48 49.40
C TYR A 346 12.68 5.39 49.48
N ASP A 347 13.35 6.10 48.56
CA ASP A 347 14.69 6.62 48.81
C ASP A 347 14.64 7.60 50.00
#